data_AF-A0A349HJN1-F1
#
_entry.id   AF-A0A349HJN1-F1
#
_cell.length_a   1.000
_cell.length_b   1.000
_cell.length_c   1.000
_cell.angle_alpha   90.00
_cell.angle_beta   90.00
_cell.angle_gamma   90.00
#
_symmetry.space_group_name_H-M   'P 1'
#
loop_
_entity.id
_entity.type
_entity.pdbx_description
1 polymer ?
#
loop_
_entity_poly.entity_id
_entity_poly.type
_entity_poly.pdbx_seq_one_letter_code
_entity_poly.pdbx_strand_id
1 'polypeptide(L)'
;DVISIEASRSRMELLGSCRQFIYPNEVGPGIYDIHSPAIPDTDDMALLLEKALEVIPAERLWVNPDCGLKTRRWDEVVPALKNMVRAAEIVRRKIQ
;
A
#
# COMPACT_ATOMS: atom_id res chain seq x y z
N ASP A 1 -16.08 -6.69 5.49
CA ASP A 1 -15.01 -7.57 4.98
C ASP A 1 -13.80 -6.71 4.67
N VAL A 2 -13.41 -6.42 3.42
CA VAL A 2 -12.23 -5.54 3.13
C VAL A 2 -12.48 -4.71 1.88
N ILE A 3 -12.03 -3.45 1.82
CA ILE A 3 -12.04 -2.62 0.60
C ILE A 3 -10.61 -2.28 0.17
N SER A 4 -10.28 -2.46 -1.10
CA SER A 4 -9.05 -1.91 -1.70
C SER A 4 -9.33 -0.61 -2.44
N ILE A 5 -8.43 0.38 -2.32
CA ILE A 5 -8.57 1.71 -2.94
C ILE A 5 -7.26 2.06 -3.65
N GLU A 6 -7.32 2.57 -4.89
CA GLU A 6 -6.14 3.09 -5.59
C GLU A 6 -5.60 4.34 -4.88
N ALA A 7 -4.33 4.31 -4.46
CA ALA A 7 -3.76 5.38 -3.61
C ALA A 7 -2.27 5.66 -3.85
N SER A 8 -1.57 4.86 -4.66
CA SER A 8 -0.11 4.96 -4.74
C SER A 8 0.36 6.30 -5.34
N ARG A 9 -0.36 6.82 -6.35
CA ARG A 9 -0.05 8.10 -7.01
C ARG A 9 -0.42 9.33 -6.19
N SER A 10 -1.45 9.22 -5.34
CA SER A 10 -1.90 10.33 -4.51
C SER A 10 -1.06 10.49 -3.23
N ARG A 11 -0.01 9.67 -3.04
CA ARG A 11 0.86 9.70 -1.85
C ARG A 11 0.08 9.66 -0.53
N MET A 12 -1.05 8.96 -0.50
CA MET A 12 -1.96 8.90 0.65
C MET A 12 -2.68 10.22 1.01
N GLU A 13 -2.67 11.25 0.15
CA GLU A 13 -3.44 12.49 0.37
C GLU A 13 -4.93 12.21 0.54
N LEU A 14 -5.45 11.21 -0.19
CA LEU A 14 -6.83 10.73 -0.07
C LEU A 14 -7.16 10.19 1.33
N LEU A 15 -6.18 9.56 2.01
CA LEU A 15 -6.36 9.08 3.38
C LEU A 15 -6.39 10.23 4.40
N GLY A 16 -5.74 11.36 4.10
CA GLY A 16 -5.83 12.58 4.91
C GLY A 16 -7.26 13.11 5.00
N SER A 17 -8.01 13.05 3.90
CA SER A 17 -9.44 13.39 3.85
C SER A 17 -10.31 12.41 4.65
N CYS A 18 -9.89 11.14 4.76
CA CYS A 18 -10.56 10.14 5.58
C CYS A 18 -10.37 10.35 7.09
N ARG A 19 -9.45 11.22 7.55
CA ARG A 19 -9.32 11.56 8.99
C ARG A 19 -10.63 12.09 9.60
N GLN A 20 -11.51 12.68 8.79
CA GLN A 20 -12.82 13.19 9.25
C GLN A 20 -13.88 12.08 9.38
N PHE A 21 -13.63 10.88 8.84
CA PHE A 21 -14.61 9.79 8.81
C PHE A 21 -13.93 8.47 9.18
N ILE A 22 -14.17 8.00 10.41
CA ILE A 22 -13.63 6.71 10.87
C ILE A 22 -14.38 5.60 10.14
N TYR A 23 -13.77 5.08 9.08
CA TYR A 23 -14.30 3.91 8.37
C TYR A 23 -14.16 2.66 9.26
N PRO A 24 -15.25 1.92 9.54
CA PRO A 24 -15.24 0.87 10.55
C PRO A 24 -14.57 -0.44 10.09
N ASN A 25 -14.45 -0.66 8.78
CA ASN A 25 -13.93 -1.92 8.22
C ASN A 25 -12.46 -1.81 7.80
N GLU A 26 -11.89 -2.93 7.35
CA GLU A 26 -10.52 -3.05 6.89
C GLU A 26 -10.33 -2.40 5.51
N VAL A 27 -9.15 -1.79 5.28
CA VAL A 27 -8.83 -0.99 4.09
C VAL A 27 -7.44 -1.32 3.57
N GLY A 28 -7.33 -1.48 2.25
CA GLY A 28 -6.09 -1.68 1.51
C GLY A 28 -5.79 -0.54 0.54
N PRO A 29 -5.15 0.55 0.97
CA PRO A 29 -4.70 1.61 0.07
C PRO A 29 -3.54 1.08 -0.78
N GLY A 30 -3.68 1.13 -2.10
CA GLY A 30 -2.67 0.61 -3.01
C GLY A 30 -1.33 1.33 -2.83
N ILE A 31 -0.25 0.56 -2.69
CA ILE A 31 1.12 1.10 -2.50
C ILE A 31 2.05 0.85 -3.68
N TYR A 32 1.53 0.25 -4.75
CA TYR A 32 2.24 -0.02 -5.98
C TYR A 32 1.41 0.50 -7.16
N ASP A 33 1.94 1.52 -7.85
CA ASP A 33 1.38 2.08 -9.09
C ASP A 33 1.53 1.08 -10.24
N ILE A 34 0.51 0.26 -10.43
CA ILE A 34 0.50 -0.73 -11.51
C ILE A 34 0.40 -0.09 -12.89
N HIS A 35 0.21 1.23 -13.02
CA HIS A 35 0.19 1.93 -14.30
C HIS A 35 1.57 2.45 -14.73
N SER A 36 2.57 2.37 -13.86
CA SER A 36 3.99 2.63 -14.15
C SER A 36 4.74 1.32 -14.42
N PRO A 37 5.74 1.29 -15.34
CA PRO A 37 6.65 0.16 -15.48
C PRO A 37 7.78 0.18 -14.43
N ALA A 38 7.89 1.24 -13.63
CA ALA A 38 8.94 1.35 -12.62
C ALA A 38 8.76 0.29 -11.53
N ILE A 39 9.86 -0.33 -11.10
CA ILE A 39 9.87 -1.21 -9.94
C ILE A 39 10.04 -0.32 -8.69
N PRO A 40 8.99 -0.15 -7.86
CA PRO A 40 9.08 0.62 -6.63
C PRO A 40 10.10 0.03 -5.64
N ASP A 41 10.82 0.91 -4.94
CA ASP A 41 11.76 0.51 -3.91
C ASP A 41 11.05 0.03 -2.64
N THR A 42 11.72 -0.82 -1.87
CA THR A 42 11.19 -1.35 -0.61
C THR A 42 10.99 -0.25 0.44
N ASP A 43 11.94 0.68 0.55
CA ASP A 43 11.91 1.73 1.56
C ASP A 43 10.82 2.76 1.24
N ASP A 44 10.63 3.09 -0.04
CA ASP A 44 9.54 3.96 -0.48
C ASP A 44 8.16 3.38 -0.14
N MET A 45 7.97 2.08 -0.36
CA MET A 45 6.74 1.39 0.04
C MET A 45 6.55 1.36 1.55
N ALA A 46 7.62 1.15 2.32
CA ALA A 46 7.56 1.17 3.77
C ALA A 46 7.12 2.55 4.29
N LEU A 47 7.62 3.64 3.68
CA LEU A 47 7.18 5.01 4.00
C LEU A 47 5.70 5.25 3.69
N LEU A 48 5.18 4.68 2.60
CA LEU A 48 3.75 4.76 2.28
C LEU A 48 2.89 4.01 3.32
N LEU A 49 3.36 2.84 3.77
CA LEU A 49 2.70 2.06 4.82
C LEU A 49 2.72 2.79 6.16
N GLU A 50 3.84 3.40 6.54
CA GLU A 50 3.94 4.20 7.77
C GLU A 50 2.96 5.38 7.76
N LYS A 51 2.83 6.08 6.63
CA LYS A 51 1.80 7.13 6.46
C LYS A 51 0.39 6.61 6.57
N ALA A 52 0.11 5.42 6.00
CA ALA A 52 -1.20 4.79 6.13
C ALA A 52 -1.51 4.42 7.60
N LEU A 53 -0.51 4.02 8.39
CA LEU A 53 -0.66 3.72 9.81
C LEU A 53 -0.96 4.96 10.68
N GLU A 54 -0.65 6.17 10.21
CA GLU A 54 -1.05 7.40 10.91
C GLU A 54 -2.56 7.62 10.92
N VAL A 55 -3.32 6.93 10.05
CA VAL A 55 -4.76 7.14 9.87
C VAL A 55 -5.60 5.85 9.95
N ILE A 56 -5.00 4.70 9.65
CA ILE A 56 -5.66 3.39 9.68
C ILE A 56 -4.98 2.54 10.76
N PRO A 57 -5.73 2.00 11.74
CA PRO A 57 -5.18 1.06 12.72
C PRO A 57 -4.51 -0.14 12.03
N ALA A 58 -3.41 -0.63 12.59
CA ALA A 58 -2.61 -1.69 11.98
C ALA A 58 -3.40 -2.97 11.71
N GLU A 59 -4.33 -3.32 12.61
CA GLU A 59 -5.21 -4.47 12.49
C GLU A 59 -6.24 -4.36 11.35
N ARG A 60 -6.40 -3.17 10.77
CA ARG A 60 -7.32 -2.89 9.65
C ARG A 60 -6.60 -2.58 8.34
N LEU A 61 -5.27 -2.50 8.34
CA LEU A 61 -4.50 -2.11 7.16
C LEU A 61 -4.08 -3.33 6.33
N TRP A 62 -4.52 -3.37 5.08
CA TRP A 62 -4.06 -4.34 4.09
C TRP A 62 -2.98 -3.76 3.20
N VAL A 63 -2.13 -4.65 2.68
CA VAL A 63 -1.05 -4.31 1.75
C VAL A 63 -1.33 -4.94 0.40
N ASN A 64 -1.57 -4.11 -0.61
CA ASN A 64 -1.89 -4.54 -1.98
C ASN A 64 -1.41 -3.53 -3.02
N PRO A 65 -1.32 -3.94 -4.30
CA PRO A 65 -1.16 -3.02 -5.42
C PRO A 65 -2.41 -2.14 -5.61
N ASP A 66 -2.29 -1.08 -6.42
CA ASP A 66 -3.45 -0.24 -6.78
C ASP A 66 -4.56 -1.05 -7.46
N CYS A 67 -4.20 -1.90 -8.42
CA CYS A 67 -5.17 -2.66 -9.22
C CYS A 67 -4.58 -3.99 -9.72
N GLY A 68 -5.30 -4.67 -10.61
CA GLY A 68 -4.86 -5.92 -11.23
C GLY A 68 -3.60 -5.75 -12.09
N LEU A 69 -2.77 -6.79 -12.15
CA LEU A 69 -1.45 -6.76 -12.78
C LEU A 69 -1.44 -7.20 -14.25
N LYS A 70 -2.62 -7.31 -14.89
CA LYS A 70 -2.79 -7.88 -16.24
C LYS A 70 -1.94 -7.17 -17.31
N THR A 71 -1.66 -5.88 -17.13
CA THR A 71 -0.93 -5.04 -18.09
C THR A 71 0.57 -4.97 -17.83
N ARG A 72 1.08 -5.63 -16.77
CA ARG A 72 2.50 -5.65 -16.38
C ARG A 72 3.20 -6.93 -16.80
N ARG A 73 4.52 -6.86 -16.89
CA ARG A 73 5.37 -7.99 -17.28
C ARG A 73 5.95 -8.69 -16.03
N TRP A 74 6.29 -9.96 -16.15
CA TRP A 74 6.77 -10.74 -15.00
C TRP A 74 8.09 -10.22 -14.41
N ASP A 75 8.98 -9.69 -15.25
CA ASP A 75 10.23 -9.03 -14.87
C ASP A 75 10.01 -7.73 -14.09
N GLU A 76 8.84 -7.10 -14.21
CA GLU A 76 8.42 -5.93 -13.42
C GLU A 76 7.70 -6.39 -12.13
N VAL A 77 6.75 -7.31 -12.27
CA VAL A 77 5.82 -7.72 -11.21
C VAL A 77 6.51 -8.47 -10.07
N VAL A 78 7.34 -9.47 -10.41
CA VAL A 78 7.99 -10.31 -9.38
C VAL A 78 8.84 -9.49 -8.42
N PRO A 79 9.77 -8.62 -8.87
CA PRO A 79 10.53 -7.79 -7.95
C PRO A 79 9.65 -6.77 -7.21
N ALA A 80 8.67 -6.13 -7.86
CA ALA A 80 7.78 -5.18 -7.20
C ALA A 80 7.00 -5.84 -6.04
N LEU A 81 6.45 -7.04 -6.24
CA LEU A 81 5.72 -7.77 -5.19
C LEU A 81 6.65 -8.26 -4.08
N LYS A 82 7.90 -8.66 -4.40
CA LYS A 82 8.90 -9.01 -3.38
C LYS A 82 9.23 -7.81 -2.50
N ASN A 83 9.44 -6.64 -3.10
CA ASN A 83 9.68 -5.39 -2.38
C ASN A 83 8.46 -5.03 -1.50
N MET A 84 7.25 -5.20 -2.01
CA MET A 84 6.00 -4.96 -1.26
C MET A 84 5.86 -5.84 -0.03
N VAL A 85 6.16 -7.14 -0.14
CA VAL A 85 6.16 -8.06 1.00
C VAL A 85 7.25 -7.66 2.00
N ARG A 86 8.44 -7.30 1.51
CA ARG A 86 9.56 -6.89 2.37
C ARG A 86 9.25 -5.60 3.14
N ALA A 87 8.61 -4.63 2.50
CA ALA A 87 8.15 -3.40 3.13
C ALA A 87 7.17 -3.71 4.27
N ALA A 88 6.19 -4.59 4.03
CA ALA A 88 5.26 -5.02 5.06
C ALA A 88 5.98 -5.72 6.25
N GLU A 89 6.98 -6.57 6.00
CA GLU A 89 7.79 -7.17 7.06
C GLU A 89 8.57 -6.14 7.89
N ILE A 90 9.15 -5.13 7.23
CA ILE A 90 9.89 -4.05 7.91
C ILE A 90 8.95 -3.31 8.86
N VAL A 91 7.77 -2.89 8.36
CA VAL A 91 6.80 -2.15 9.15
C VAL A 91 6.23 -3.00 10.29
N ARG A 92 5.92 -4.28 10.05
CA ARG A 92 5.46 -5.21 11.09
C ARG A 92 6.44 -5.31 12.27
N ARG A 93 7.75 -5.34 12.00
CA ARG A 93 8.77 -5.35 13.07
C ARG A 93 8.82 -4.06 13.88
N LYS A 94 8.33 -2.93 13.36
CA LYS A 94 8.32 -1.63 14.05
C LYS A 94 7.11 -1.44 14.97
N ILE A 95 6.03 -2.17 14.72
CA ILE A 95 4.74 -2.04 15.44
C ILE A 95 4.48 -3.19 16.42
N GLN A 96 5.41 -4.14 16.52
CA GLN A 96 5.38 -5.24 17.50
C GLN A 96 5.90 -4.81 18.87
#